data_AF-A0A507EVU2-F1
#
_entry.id   AF-A0A507EVU2-F1
#
_cell.length_a   1.000
_cell.length_b   1.000
_cell.length_c   1.000
_cell.angle_alpha   90.00
_cell.angle_beta   90.00
_cell.angle_gamma   90.00
#
_symmetry.space_group_name_H-M   'P 1'
#
loop_
_entity.id
_entity.type
_entity.pdbx_description
1 polymer ?
#
loop_
_entity_poly.entity_id
_entity_poly.type
_entity_poly.pdbx_seq_one_letter_code
_entity_poly.pdbx_strand_id
1 'polypeptide(L)'
;MNSVVDSTKQKLMALHDSLSSFIDDPSQLDANSIENGPDWPNTLAHFNALISKWESMTDTIQSAAMLKQLIVVPQALPLADPDSVPRELLKTRLIQDVVDADEAVKDRLRESVAEGVIPTTTSNALDQAALRAELRLWVSLVDQHDTVAEFAATYVDEFDEYNLKDRLPDDAAVGSKLTPAQLQAKLEETVRWMANGK
;
A
#
# COMPACT_ATOMS: atom_id res chain seq x y z
N MET A 1 27.70 10.21 6.30
CA MET A 1 27.05 10.15 7.62
C MET A 1 25.88 11.13 7.68
N ASN A 2 26.11 12.42 7.46
CA ASN A 2 25.03 13.43 7.43
C ASN A 2 24.01 13.19 6.31
N SER A 3 24.43 12.72 5.13
CA SER A 3 23.55 12.55 3.96
C SER A 3 22.34 11.62 4.17
N VAL A 4 22.48 10.54 4.95
CA VAL A 4 21.38 9.60 5.18
C VAL A 4 20.38 10.18 6.18
N VAL A 5 20.87 10.76 7.27
CA VAL A 5 20.02 11.44 8.27
C VAL A 5 19.29 12.62 7.64
N ASP A 6 19.97 13.40 6.80
CA ASP A 6 19.38 14.52 6.06
C ASP A 6 18.32 14.03 5.07
N SER A 7 18.56 12.91 4.38
CA SER A 7 17.58 12.29 3.48
C SER A 7 16.35 11.78 4.24
N THR A 8 16.54 11.06 5.35
CA THR A 8 15.45 10.61 6.22
C THR A 8 14.65 11.79 6.76
N LYS A 9 15.33 12.86 7.17
CA LYS A 9 14.69 14.10 7.63
C LYS A 9 13.83 14.73 6.53
N GLN A 10 14.36 14.86 5.30
CA GLN A 10 13.60 15.41 4.17
C GLN A 10 12.34 14.60 3.88
N LYS A 11 12.44 13.26 3.89
CA LYS A 11 11.28 12.38 3.67
C LYS A 11 10.26 12.47 4.81
N LEU A 12 10.72 12.57 6.06
CA LEU A 12 9.84 12.77 7.21
C LEU A 12 9.11 14.11 7.16
N MET A 13 9.79 15.19 6.76
CA MET A 13 9.14 16.49 6.54
C MET A 13 8.12 16.43 5.40
N ALA A 14 8.44 15.77 4.29
CA ALA A 14 7.50 15.61 3.18
C ALA A 14 6.25 14.79 3.54
N LEU A 15 6.39 13.79 4.43
CA LEU A 15 5.28 13.03 4.99
C LEU A 15 4.43 13.89 5.94
N HIS A 16 5.09 14.62 6.84
CA HIS A 16 4.44 15.56 7.75
C HIS A 16 3.62 16.60 6.98
N ASP A 17 4.20 17.24 5.97
CA ASP A 17 3.51 18.25 5.16
C ASP A 17 2.30 17.65 4.42
N SER A 18 2.39 16.37 4.02
CA SER A 18 1.28 15.63 3.43
C SER A 18 0.13 15.40 4.42
N LEU A 19 0.47 15.01 5.65
CA LEU A 19 -0.50 14.77 6.72
C LEU A 19 -1.16 16.06 7.15
N SER A 20 -0.39 17.13 7.35
CA SER A 20 -0.92 18.46 7.65
C SER A 20 -1.87 18.92 6.56
N SER A 21 -1.46 18.82 5.28
CA SER A 21 -2.34 19.19 4.15
C SER A 21 -3.63 18.36 4.09
N PHE A 22 -3.61 17.10 4.54
CA PHE A 22 -4.80 16.25 4.56
C PHE A 22 -5.75 16.62 5.72
N ILE A 23 -5.19 16.92 6.90
CA ILE A 23 -5.95 17.30 8.10
C ILE A 23 -6.54 18.71 7.96
N ASP A 24 -5.78 19.63 7.36
CA ASP A 24 -6.16 21.03 7.21
C ASP A 24 -7.19 21.25 6.08
N ASP A 25 -7.54 20.23 5.31
CA ASP A 25 -8.58 20.30 4.29
C ASP A 25 -9.97 20.08 4.91
N PRO A 26 -10.76 21.16 5.14
CA PRO A 26 -12.06 21.06 5.79
C PRO A 26 -13.08 20.27 4.97
N SER A 27 -12.85 20.07 3.66
CA SER A 27 -13.73 19.29 2.79
C SER A 27 -13.69 17.78 3.07
N GLN A 28 -12.69 17.31 3.83
CA GLN A 28 -12.47 15.88 4.11
C GLN A 28 -12.95 15.44 5.50
N LEU A 29 -13.09 16.39 6.44
CA LEU A 29 -13.46 16.11 7.84
C LEU A 29 -14.93 16.41 8.16
N ASP A 30 -15.64 17.12 7.27
CA ASP A 30 -17.04 17.46 7.51
C ASP A 30 -18.01 16.36 7.03
N ALA A 31 -18.08 15.28 7.81
CA ALA A 31 -19.14 14.28 7.67
C ALA A 31 -20.56 14.85 7.95
N ASN A 32 -20.67 16.08 8.45
CA ASN A 32 -21.93 16.75 8.77
C ASN A 32 -22.35 17.80 7.72
N SER A 33 -21.57 18.04 6.66
CA SER A 33 -22.01 18.78 5.48
C SER A 33 -22.91 17.90 4.63
N ILE A 34 -24.19 17.89 5.00
CA ILE A 34 -25.27 17.10 4.39
C ILE A 34 -25.45 17.38 2.88
N GLU A 35 -24.90 18.47 2.33
CA GLU A 35 -25.05 18.81 0.91
C GLU A 35 -23.96 18.23 -0.01
N ASN A 36 -22.76 17.93 0.48
CA ASN A 36 -21.69 17.28 -0.29
C ASN A 36 -20.82 16.47 0.68
N GLY A 37 -21.04 15.15 0.77
CA GLY A 37 -20.18 14.26 1.54
C GLY A 37 -18.71 14.31 1.06
N PRO A 38 -17.78 13.63 1.76
CA PRO A 38 -16.37 13.65 1.38
C PRO A 38 -16.20 13.20 -0.07
N ASP A 39 -15.45 13.99 -0.84
CA ASP A 39 -15.12 13.67 -2.23
C ASP A 39 -14.17 12.48 -2.27
N TRP A 40 -14.74 11.29 -2.28
CA TRP A 40 -14.03 10.03 -2.13
C TRP A 40 -12.87 9.85 -3.12
N PRO A 41 -12.99 10.18 -4.42
CA PRO A 41 -11.84 10.24 -5.32
C PRO A 41 -10.66 11.08 -4.82
N ASN A 42 -10.92 12.27 -4.28
CA ASN A 42 -9.88 13.15 -3.75
C ASN A 42 -9.30 12.61 -2.45
N THR A 43 -10.14 12.15 -1.51
CA THR A 43 -9.69 11.50 -0.28
C THR A 43 -8.79 10.29 -0.58
N LEU A 44 -9.18 9.43 -1.52
CA LEU A 44 -8.37 8.30 -1.98
C LEU A 44 -7.04 8.73 -2.61
N ALA A 45 -7.05 9.77 -3.44
CA ALA A 45 -5.83 10.30 -4.04
C ALA A 45 -4.85 10.79 -2.97
N HIS A 46 -5.35 11.48 -1.93
CA HIS A 46 -4.53 11.90 -0.79
C HIS A 46 -4.00 10.72 0.01
N PHE A 47 -4.82 9.70 0.29
CA PHE A 47 -4.37 8.47 0.96
C PHE A 47 -3.27 7.76 0.17
N ASN A 48 -3.44 7.59 -1.14
CA ASN A 48 -2.43 6.96 -2.00
C ASN A 48 -1.11 7.73 -2.02
N ALA A 49 -1.17 9.07 -2.04
CA ALA A 49 0.01 9.91 -1.92
C ALA A 49 0.71 9.73 -0.56
N LEU A 50 -0.07 9.56 0.51
CA LEU A 50 0.43 9.32 1.86
C LEU A 50 1.12 7.96 1.98
N ILE A 51 0.51 6.90 1.43
CA ILE A 51 1.08 5.55 1.33
C ILE A 51 2.41 5.61 0.59
N SER A 52 2.44 6.23 -0.60
CA SER A 52 3.66 6.33 -1.42
C SER A 52 4.82 7.03 -0.68
N LYS A 53 4.50 8.08 0.10
CA LYS A 53 5.51 8.79 0.91
C LYS A 53 5.98 7.94 2.10
N TRP A 54 5.07 7.22 2.75
CA TRP A 54 5.38 6.32 3.85
C TRP A 54 6.27 5.15 3.39
N GLU A 55 5.96 4.52 2.26
CA GLU A 55 6.78 3.45 1.66
C GLU A 55 8.19 3.96 1.34
N SER A 56 8.29 5.08 0.63
CA SER A 56 9.59 5.70 0.28
C SER A 56 10.44 6.04 1.51
N MET A 57 9.82 6.49 2.61
CA MET A 57 10.51 6.73 3.88
C MET A 57 10.97 5.41 4.51
N THR A 58 10.10 4.40 4.54
CA THR A 58 10.36 3.10 5.13
C THR A 58 11.52 2.39 4.44
N ASP A 59 11.54 2.39 3.10
CA ASP A 59 12.65 1.83 2.31
C ASP A 59 14.00 2.49 2.65
N THR A 60 13.98 3.80 2.89
CA THR A 60 15.20 4.56 3.25
C THR A 60 15.69 4.20 4.64
N ILE A 61 14.77 4.00 5.59
CA ILE A 61 15.10 3.62 6.95
C ILE A 61 15.59 2.15 6.99
N GLN A 62 14.93 1.26 6.26
CA GLN A 62 15.27 -0.17 6.21
C GLN A 62 16.61 -0.42 5.52
N SER A 63 16.88 0.26 4.41
CA SER A 63 18.17 0.16 3.69
C SER A 63 19.33 0.78 4.48
N ALA A 64 19.04 1.72 5.40
CA ALA A 64 20.04 2.34 6.25
C ALA A 64 20.35 1.49 7.49
N ALA A 65 21.04 0.36 7.31
CA ALA A 65 21.49 -0.53 8.39
C ALA A 65 22.28 0.21 9.50
N MET A 66 22.94 1.31 9.14
CA MET A 66 23.65 2.19 10.06
C MET A 66 22.75 2.84 11.11
N LEU A 67 21.49 3.17 10.80
CA LEU A 67 20.58 3.81 11.76
C LEU A 67 20.33 2.92 12.99
N LYS A 68 20.36 1.60 12.82
CA LYS A 68 20.21 0.62 13.92
C LYS A 68 21.39 0.63 14.91
N GLN A 69 22.54 1.18 14.50
CA GLN A 69 23.76 1.23 15.31
C GLN A 69 23.96 2.59 15.99
N LEU A 70 23.12 3.58 15.68
CA LEU A 70 23.24 4.93 16.23
C LEU A 70 22.55 5.04 17.59
N ILE A 71 23.26 5.60 18.56
CA ILE A 71 22.69 6.02 19.84
C ILE A 71 22.52 7.53 19.79
N VAL A 72 21.27 7.98 19.92
CA VAL A 72 20.96 9.41 19.98
C VAL A 72 21.06 9.86 21.42
N VAL A 73 22.03 10.73 21.72
CA VAL A 73 22.22 11.35 23.03
C VAL A 73 22.02 12.86 22.88
N PRO A 74 21.17 13.49 23.71
CA PRO A 74 20.97 14.93 23.66
C PRO A 74 22.25 15.66 24.04
N GLN A 75 22.67 16.63 23.22
CA GLN A 75 23.90 17.40 23.46
C GLN A 75 23.76 18.40 24.62
N ALA A 76 22.53 18.84 24.90
CA ALA A 76 22.22 19.74 26.01
C ALA A 76 20.87 19.33 26.62
N LEU A 77 20.80 19.37 27.94
CA LEU A 77 19.57 19.13 28.71
C LEU A 77 19.05 20.47 29.25
N PRO A 78 17.73 20.70 29.23
CA PRO A 78 17.14 21.89 29.82
C PRO A 78 17.34 21.88 31.34
N LEU A 79 17.71 23.04 31.91
CA LEU A 79 18.03 23.20 33.33
C LEU A 79 16.84 22.96 34.27
N ALA A 80 15.61 23.20 33.79
CA ALA A 80 14.39 23.12 34.60
C ALA A 80 13.86 21.68 34.77
N ASP A 81 13.96 20.85 33.73
CA ASP A 81 13.60 19.43 33.77
C ASP A 81 14.51 18.65 32.80
N PRO A 82 15.66 18.14 33.26
CA PRO A 82 16.62 17.45 32.40
C PRO A 82 16.04 16.17 31.76
N ASP A 83 14.95 15.62 32.31
CA ASP A 83 14.33 14.39 31.83
C ASP A 83 13.23 14.62 30.79
N SER A 84 12.85 15.87 30.54
CA SER A 84 11.81 16.23 29.56
C SER A 84 12.13 15.73 28.14
N VAL A 85 13.38 15.94 27.68
CA VAL A 85 13.82 15.57 26.33
C VAL A 85 13.81 14.05 26.11
N PRO A 86 14.41 13.22 26.99
CA PRO A 86 14.27 11.77 26.88
C PRO A 86 12.82 11.27 26.94
N ARG A 87 11.99 11.90 27.77
CA ARG A 87 10.60 11.47 28.02
C ARG A 87 9.68 11.68 26.83
N GLU A 88 9.84 12.79 26.11
CA GLU A 88 8.94 13.16 25.02
C GLU A 88 9.52 12.85 23.63
N LEU A 89 10.77 13.25 23.38
CA LEU A 89 11.35 13.22 22.02
C LEU A 89 12.12 11.94 21.71
N LEU A 90 12.71 11.30 22.72
CA LEU A 90 13.46 10.05 22.55
C LEU A 90 12.68 8.82 23.00
N LYS A 91 11.35 8.95 23.12
CA LYS A 91 10.47 7.84 23.49
C LYS A 91 10.44 6.81 22.36
N THR A 92 10.90 5.60 22.65
CA THR A 92 10.84 4.45 21.75
C THR A 92 9.65 3.53 22.02
N ARG A 93 8.93 3.75 23.13
CA ARG A 93 7.75 2.96 23.46
C ARG A 93 6.64 3.24 22.46
N LEU A 94 6.13 2.17 21.84
CA LEU A 94 4.99 2.20 20.93
C LEU A 94 3.74 2.78 21.63
N ILE A 95 2.85 3.36 20.83
CA ILE A 95 1.52 3.78 21.30
C ILE A 95 0.68 2.56 21.68
N GLN A 96 -0.24 2.73 22.62
CA GLN A 96 -0.96 1.60 23.22
C GLN A 96 -1.80 0.84 22.17
N ASP A 97 -2.47 1.54 21.27
CA ASP A 97 -3.28 0.92 20.21
C ASP A 97 -2.48 -0.04 19.31
N VAL A 98 -1.20 0.30 19.04
CA VAL A 98 -0.30 -0.57 18.26
C VAL A 98 0.11 -1.79 19.08
N VAL A 99 0.33 -1.63 20.39
CA VAL A 99 0.63 -2.75 21.29
C VAL A 99 -0.56 -3.70 21.38
N ASP A 100 -1.77 -3.17 21.51
CA ASP A 100 -3.00 -3.96 21.60
C ASP A 100 -3.26 -4.72 20.30
N ALA A 101 -3.03 -4.08 19.14
CA ALA A 101 -3.11 -4.73 17.84
C ALA A 101 -2.07 -5.85 17.68
N ASP A 102 -0.83 -5.64 18.15
CA ASP A 102 0.24 -6.64 18.12
C ASP A 102 -0.10 -7.86 19.00
N GLU A 103 -0.61 -7.64 20.21
CA GLU A 103 -1.08 -8.75 21.07
C GLU A 103 -2.28 -9.48 20.47
N ALA A 104 -3.23 -8.78 19.85
CA ALA A 104 -4.36 -9.43 19.17
C ALA A 104 -3.91 -10.33 18.01
N VAL A 105 -2.87 -9.94 17.27
CA VAL A 105 -2.27 -10.79 16.22
C VAL A 105 -1.58 -12.02 16.83
N LYS A 106 -0.84 -11.85 17.92
CA LYS A 106 -0.20 -12.97 18.63
C LYS A 106 -1.22 -13.95 19.20
N ASP A 107 -2.34 -13.45 19.73
CA ASP A 107 -3.40 -14.31 20.27
C ASP A 107 -4.05 -15.14 19.16
N ARG A 108 -4.37 -14.52 18.01
CA ARG A 108 -4.85 -15.26 16.83
C ARG A 108 -3.85 -16.31 16.34
N LEU A 109 -2.56 -16.01 16.42
CA LEU A 109 -1.51 -16.96 16.06
C LEU A 109 -1.50 -18.15 17.05
N ARG A 110 -1.61 -17.89 18.36
CA ARG A 110 -1.71 -18.94 19.39
C ARG A 110 -2.94 -19.83 19.20
N GLU A 111 -4.07 -19.24 18.81
CA GLU A 111 -5.30 -19.98 18.47
C GLU A 111 -5.09 -20.86 17.22
N SER A 112 -4.52 -20.31 16.15
CA SER A 112 -4.23 -21.05 14.90
C SER A 112 -3.26 -22.22 15.11
N VAL A 113 -2.31 -22.05 16.04
CA VAL A 113 -1.38 -23.08 16.52
C VAL A 113 -2.13 -24.18 17.29
N ALA A 114 -3.09 -23.81 18.15
CA ALA A 114 -3.92 -24.75 18.90
C ALA A 114 -4.89 -25.54 18.00
N GLU A 115 -5.37 -24.92 16.92
CA GLU A 115 -6.22 -25.54 15.89
C GLU A 115 -5.46 -26.47 14.93
N GLY A 116 -4.12 -26.55 15.05
CA GLY A 116 -3.29 -27.44 14.26
C GLY A 116 -3.11 -27.01 12.80
N VAL A 117 -3.49 -25.77 12.46
CA VAL A 117 -3.22 -25.16 11.15
C VAL A 117 -1.73 -24.94 10.96
N ILE A 118 -1.03 -24.68 12.07
CA ILE A 118 0.42 -24.52 12.14
C ILE A 118 1.04 -25.77 12.78
N PRO A 119 2.10 -26.37 12.20
CA PRO A 119 2.76 -27.53 12.80
C PRO A 119 3.37 -27.16 14.16
N THR A 120 2.86 -27.75 15.23
CA THR A 120 3.40 -27.62 16.58
C THR A 120 4.35 -28.75 16.89
N THR A 121 5.66 -28.51 16.74
CA THR A 121 6.62 -29.14 17.63
C THR A 121 6.70 -28.27 18.86
N THR A 122 6.10 -28.69 19.99
CA THR A 122 6.30 -28.03 21.28
C THR A 122 7.77 -28.13 21.67
N SER A 123 8.57 -27.18 21.17
CA SER A 123 10.01 -27.14 21.35
C SER A 123 10.31 -26.63 22.75
N ASN A 124 11.14 -27.36 23.49
CA ASN A 124 11.58 -26.93 24.81
C ASN A 124 12.40 -25.65 24.65
N ALA A 125 11.96 -24.54 25.28
CA ALA A 125 12.63 -23.25 25.19
C ALA A 125 14.10 -23.26 25.70
N LEU A 126 14.50 -24.29 26.44
CA LEU A 126 15.86 -24.49 26.91
C LEU A 126 16.76 -25.22 25.90
N ASP A 127 16.19 -25.86 24.87
CA ASP A 127 16.94 -26.54 23.83
C ASP A 127 17.13 -25.62 22.61
N GLN A 128 18.30 -24.98 22.56
CA GLN A 128 18.68 -24.10 21.45
C GLN A 128 18.76 -24.81 20.10
N ALA A 129 19.01 -26.12 20.07
CA ALA A 129 19.07 -26.88 18.81
C ALA A 129 17.65 -27.11 18.26
N ALA A 130 16.71 -27.48 19.13
CA ALA A 130 15.31 -27.65 18.77
C ALA A 130 14.68 -26.33 18.29
N LEU A 131 14.92 -25.22 18.99
CA LEU A 131 14.46 -23.88 18.56
C LEU A 131 15.03 -23.46 17.19
N ARG A 132 16.31 -23.76 16.91
CA ARG A 132 16.91 -23.47 15.60
C ARG A 132 16.31 -24.33 14.49
N ALA A 133 15.96 -25.58 14.78
CA ALA A 133 15.31 -26.45 13.81
C ALA A 133 13.90 -25.95 13.46
N GLU A 134 13.14 -25.53 14.48
CA GLU A 134 11.81 -24.94 14.30
C GLU A 134 11.88 -23.62 13.52
N LEU A 135 12.82 -22.72 13.87
CA LEU A 135 13.04 -21.48 13.13
C LEU A 135 13.32 -21.75 11.64
N ARG A 136 14.12 -22.77 11.32
CA ARG A 136 14.40 -23.15 9.92
C ARG A 136 13.16 -23.64 9.19
N LEU A 137 12.27 -24.35 9.87
CA LEU A 137 11.00 -24.78 9.28
C LEU A 137 10.13 -23.56 8.94
N TRP A 138 10.02 -22.62 9.87
CA TRP A 138 9.29 -21.37 9.64
C TRP A 138 9.86 -20.54 8.51
N VAL A 139 11.19 -20.34 8.49
CA VAL A 139 11.89 -19.65 7.40
C VAL A 139 11.60 -20.35 6.06
N SER A 140 11.70 -21.68 6.01
CA SER A 140 11.38 -22.44 4.78
C SER A 140 9.93 -22.28 4.34
N LEU A 141 8.97 -22.17 5.27
CA LEU A 141 7.56 -22.00 4.94
C LEU A 141 7.28 -20.60 4.39
N VAL A 142 7.94 -19.58 4.96
CA VAL A 142 7.92 -18.21 4.44
C VAL A 142 8.56 -18.15 3.06
N ASP A 143 9.74 -18.74 2.86
CA ASP A 143 10.43 -18.77 1.57
C ASP A 143 9.56 -19.43 0.47
N GLN A 144 8.83 -20.49 0.81
CA GLN A 144 7.89 -21.13 -0.12
C GLN A 144 6.72 -20.20 -0.47
N HIS A 145 6.15 -19.51 0.52
CA HIS A 145 5.09 -18.53 0.29
C HIS A 145 5.57 -17.38 -0.60
N ASP A 146 6.78 -16.86 -0.33
CA ASP A 146 7.37 -15.77 -1.12
C ASP A 146 7.62 -16.21 -2.56
N THR A 147 8.06 -17.44 -2.78
CA THR A 147 8.20 -18.02 -4.13
C THR A 147 6.86 -18.07 -4.87
N VAL A 148 5.78 -18.46 -4.19
CA VAL A 148 4.43 -18.49 -4.79
C VAL A 148 3.92 -17.08 -5.08
N ALA A 149 4.18 -16.12 -4.18
CA ALA A 149 3.80 -14.72 -4.38
C ALA A 149 4.57 -14.08 -5.54
N GLU A 150 5.87 -14.35 -5.66
CA GLU A 150 6.71 -13.88 -6.78
C GLU A 150 6.27 -14.49 -8.11
N PHE A 151 5.93 -15.78 -8.12
CA PHE A 151 5.37 -16.43 -9.29
C PHE A 151 4.02 -15.80 -9.70
N ALA A 152 3.14 -15.53 -8.73
CA ALA A 152 1.86 -14.89 -8.98
C ALA A 152 2.02 -13.45 -9.51
N ALA A 153 2.97 -12.69 -8.98
CA ALA A 153 3.30 -11.34 -9.47
C ALA A 153 3.82 -11.40 -10.92
N THR A 154 4.79 -12.27 -11.19
CA THR A 154 5.35 -12.45 -12.54
C THR A 154 4.29 -12.88 -13.55
N TYR A 155 3.39 -13.78 -13.16
CA TYR A 155 2.30 -14.24 -14.01
C TYR A 155 1.33 -13.10 -14.36
N VAL A 156 1.12 -12.13 -13.46
CA VAL A 156 0.31 -10.93 -13.76
C VAL A 156 1.06 -9.96 -14.68
N ASP A 157 2.37 -9.80 -14.50
CA ASP A 157 3.19 -8.96 -15.40
C ASP A 157 3.21 -9.51 -16.84
N GLU A 158 3.11 -10.84 -17.02
CA GLU A 158 2.93 -11.47 -18.33
C GLU A 158 1.58 -11.07 -19.00
N PHE A 159 0.58 -10.61 -18.25
CA PHE A 159 -0.67 -10.06 -18.81
C PHE A 159 -0.56 -8.60 -19.27
N ASP A 160 0.44 -7.84 -18.80
CA ASP A 160 0.64 -6.45 -19.26
C ASP A 160 1.16 -6.36 -20.70
N GLU A 161 1.59 -7.49 -21.30
CA GLU A 161 1.85 -7.59 -22.74
C GLU A 161 0.57 -7.54 -23.60
N TYR A 162 -0.61 -7.74 -23.01
CA TYR A 162 -1.86 -7.50 -23.71
C TYR A 162 -2.17 -6.01 -23.72
N ASN A 163 -2.44 -5.43 -24.90
CA ASN A 163 -2.96 -4.07 -25.00
C ASN A 163 -4.35 -4.01 -24.35
N LEU A 164 -4.42 -3.81 -23.04
CA LEU A 164 -5.68 -3.66 -22.27
C LEU A 164 -6.47 -2.40 -22.69
N LYS A 165 -5.85 -1.52 -23.47
CA LYS A 165 -6.46 -0.33 -24.08
C LYS A 165 -7.03 -0.59 -25.47
N ASP A 166 -6.71 -1.72 -26.10
CA ASP A 166 -7.35 -2.09 -27.36
C ASP A 166 -8.82 -2.40 -27.07
N ARG A 167 -9.69 -1.82 -27.89
CA ARG A 167 -11.10 -2.19 -27.86
C ARG A 167 -11.16 -3.70 -28.07
N LEU A 168 -11.89 -4.39 -27.21
CA LEU A 168 -12.31 -5.78 -27.45
C LEU A 168 -12.65 -5.92 -28.93
N PRO A 169 -12.12 -6.93 -29.64
CA PRO A 169 -12.50 -7.14 -31.02
C PRO A 169 -14.02 -7.17 -31.05
N ASP A 170 -14.63 -6.17 -31.69
CA ASP A 170 -16.07 -6.14 -31.87
C ASP A 170 -16.43 -7.54 -32.43
N ASP A 171 -17.44 -8.20 -31.87
CA ASP A 171 -18.13 -9.34 -32.50
C ASP A 171 -18.75 -8.96 -33.89
N ALA A 172 -18.31 -7.85 -34.49
CA ALA A 172 -18.56 -7.38 -35.84
C ALA A 172 -17.74 -8.12 -36.91
N ALA A 173 -17.37 -9.39 -36.69
CA ALA A 173 -17.17 -10.32 -37.80
C ALA A 173 -18.51 -10.64 -38.53
N VAL A 174 -19.66 -10.14 -38.06
CA VAL A 174 -20.98 -10.29 -38.73
C VAL A 174 -21.58 -8.97 -39.23
N GLY A 175 -20.98 -7.81 -38.92
CA GLY A 175 -21.50 -6.52 -39.36
C GLY A 175 -20.57 -5.87 -40.38
N SER A 176 -20.76 -6.13 -41.68
CA SER A 176 -20.08 -5.40 -42.75
C SER A 176 -20.14 -3.90 -42.47
N LYS A 177 -19.03 -3.29 -42.05
CA LYS A 177 -18.91 -1.83 -41.91
C LYS A 177 -19.14 -1.24 -43.31
N LEU A 178 -20.37 -0.82 -43.57
CA LEU A 178 -20.73 -0.09 -44.79
C LEU A 178 -19.81 1.13 -44.82
N THR A 179 -19.05 1.26 -45.90
CA THR A 179 -18.14 2.39 -46.06
C THR A 179 -18.95 3.71 -46.07
N PRO A 180 -18.34 4.86 -45.72
CA PRO A 180 -19.03 6.14 -45.72
C PRO A 180 -19.78 6.43 -47.04
N ALA A 181 -19.21 5.98 -48.17
CA ALA A 181 -19.83 6.06 -49.49
C ALA A 181 -21.11 5.21 -49.61
N GLN A 182 -21.15 4.03 -49.00
CA GLN A 182 -22.33 3.16 -49.00
C GLN A 182 -23.44 3.67 -48.06
N LEU A 183 -23.07 4.32 -46.96
CA LEU A 183 -24.01 5.04 -46.08
C LEU A 183 -24.64 6.23 -46.81
N GLN A 184 -23.83 7.00 -47.55
CA GLN A 184 -24.31 8.14 -48.31
C GLN A 184 -25.23 7.71 -49.46
N ALA A 185 -24.89 6.63 -50.18
CA ALA A 185 -25.76 6.07 -51.22
C ALA A 185 -27.13 5.60 -50.66
N LYS A 186 -27.15 4.94 -49.49
CA LYS A 186 -28.40 4.55 -48.83
C LYS A 186 -29.22 5.75 -48.35
N LEU A 187 -28.55 6.82 -47.90
CA LEU A 187 -29.22 8.04 -47.48
C LEU A 187 -29.86 8.76 -48.67
N GLU A 188 -29.17 8.83 -49.81
CA GLU A 188 -29.72 9.40 -51.05
C GLU A 188 -30.89 8.56 -51.61
N GLU A 189 -30.79 7.23 -51.51
CA GLU A 189 -31.86 6.31 -51.91
C GLU A 189 -33.12 6.49 -51.03
N THR A 190 -32.94 6.57 -49.70
CA THR A 190 -34.05 6.81 -48.76
C THR A 190 -34.65 8.21 -48.90
N VAL A 191 -33.85 9.24 -49.19
CA VAL A 191 -34.37 10.58 -49.48
C VAL A 191 -35.15 10.60 -50.80
N ARG A 192 -34.67 9.89 -51.84
CA ARG A 192 -35.41 9.73 -53.10
C ARG A 192 -36.72 8.96 -52.92
N TRP A 193 -36.70 7.91 -52.12
CA TRP A 193 -37.87 7.11 -51.75
C TRP A 193 -38.93 7.96 -51.06
N MET A 194 -38.52 8.76 -50.06
CA MET A 194 -39.41 9.67 -49.34
C MET A 194 -39.94 10.81 -50.22
N ALA A 195 -39.16 11.30 -51.18
CA ALA A 195 -39.56 12.39 -52.06
C ALA A 195 -40.53 11.97 -53.18
N ASN A 196 -40.37 10.76 -53.72
CA ASN A 196 -41.14 10.29 -54.88
C ASN A 196 -42.11 9.14 -54.60
N GLY A 197 -42.18 8.64 -53.36
CA GLY A 197 -43.19 7.67 -52.91
C GLY A 197 -43.10 6.30 -53.58
N LYS A 198 -41.93 5.91 -54.07
CA LYS A 198 -41.61 4.55 -54.53
C LYS A 198 -40.26 4.12 -54.04
#